data_AF-C9N038-F1
#
_entry.id   AF-C9N038-F1
#
_cell.length_a   1.000
_cell.length_b   1.000
_cell.length_c   1.000
_cell.angle_alpha   90.00
_cell.angle_beta   90.00
_cell.angle_gamma   90.00
#
_symmetry.space_group_name_H-M   'P 1'
#
loop_
_entity.id
_entity.type
_entity.pdbx_description
1 polymer ?
#
loop_
_entity_poly.entity_id
_entity_poly.type
_entity_poly.pdbx_seq_one_letter_code
_entity_poly.pdbx_strand_id
1 'polypeptide(L)'
;MKKLILALFIIFGTLSFSAFDKVVIGVINDNYESPIISGTINRGGLANLLSKLKKDGDFAKQMYKNLSGANKVEFIIEKHDEPALLSVLKLFEKNKYKGQLEVTEVATSENRNIRQITTKNGWTYNIYPYTNVILGTVTISGIDTNKGEFIQDLFQKAKAALK
;
A
#
# COMPACT_ATOMS: atom_id res chain seq x y z
N MET A 1 39.33 4.46 21.25
CA MET A 1 38.17 5.19 21.82
C MET A 1 37.75 6.27 20.83
N LYS A 2 36.46 6.28 20.46
CA LYS A 2 35.59 7.43 20.09
C LYS A 2 36.17 8.49 19.12
N LYS A 3 35.48 9.05 18.13
CA LYS A 3 34.12 9.00 17.57
C LYS A 3 34.13 10.18 16.58
N LEU A 4 33.47 10.03 15.43
CA LEU A 4 32.92 11.11 14.58
C LEU A 4 33.92 12.18 14.09
N ILE A 5 33.96 12.48 12.80
CA ILE A 5 33.16 13.57 12.24
C ILE A 5 33.31 13.52 10.71
N LEU A 6 32.21 13.83 10.02
CA LEU A 6 32.16 14.30 8.63
C LEU A 6 32.21 13.24 7.50
N ALA A 7 31.16 12.44 7.38
CA ALA A 7 30.69 12.04 6.06
C ALA A 7 29.72 13.10 5.54
N LEU A 8 30.29 14.17 4.99
CA LEU A 8 29.63 15.27 4.31
C LEU A 8 29.16 14.83 2.91
N PHE A 9 28.20 13.90 2.83
CA PHE A 9 27.64 13.40 1.56
C PHE A 9 26.15 13.05 1.68
N ILE A 10 25.35 13.93 2.30
CA ILE A 10 23.89 13.81 2.27
C ILE A 10 23.28 15.19 1.97
N ILE A 11 23.68 15.79 0.85
CA ILE A 11 22.93 16.87 0.22
C ILE A 11 22.89 16.52 -1.27
N PHE A 12 21.70 16.57 -1.85
CA PHE A 12 21.31 16.20 -3.23
C PHE A 12 20.86 14.76 -3.48
N GLY A 13 19.76 14.41 -2.81
CA GLY A 13 18.64 13.75 -3.43
C GLY A 13 17.38 14.47 -2.97
N THR A 14 17.09 15.60 -3.61
CA THR A 14 15.86 16.39 -3.54
C THR A 14 14.76 15.78 -2.67
N LEU A 15 14.55 16.36 -1.49
CA LEU A 15 13.29 16.25 -0.74
C LEU A 15 12.19 17.01 -1.51
N SER A 16 11.97 16.64 -2.78
CA SER A 16 10.72 16.89 -3.46
C SER A 16 9.75 15.82 -2.98
N PHE A 17 9.41 15.88 -1.68
CA PHE A 17 8.20 15.25 -1.19
C PHE A 17 7.04 16.06 -1.75
N SER A 18 6.69 15.78 -2.99
CA SER A 18 5.33 15.99 -3.45
C SER A 18 4.43 15.29 -2.44
N ALA A 19 3.57 16.07 -1.82
CA ALA A 19 2.56 15.61 -0.88
C ALA A 19 1.53 14.75 -1.66
N PHE A 20 1.90 13.52 -1.99
CA PHE A 20 0.97 12.61 -2.64
C PHE A 20 0.01 12.01 -1.61
N ASP A 21 -1.27 12.08 -1.98
CA ASP A 21 -2.37 11.38 -1.36
C ASP A 21 -2.08 9.87 -1.43
N LYS A 22 -1.62 9.29 -0.31
CA LYS A 22 -1.24 7.88 -0.31
C LYS A 22 -2.48 7.00 -0.31
N VAL A 23 -2.54 5.96 -1.12
CA VAL A 23 -3.70 5.04 -1.19
C VAL A 23 -3.26 3.59 -1.05
N VAL A 24 -3.82 2.89 -0.07
CA VAL A 24 -3.72 1.43 0.04
C VAL A 24 -5.12 0.85 0.00
N ILE A 25 -5.34 -0.07 -0.93
CA ILE A 25 -6.59 -0.79 -1.10
C ILE A 25 -6.38 -2.21 -0.57
N GLY A 26 -7.28 -2.69 0.29
CA GLY A 26 -7.33 -4.07 0.75
C GLY A 26 -8.60 -4.76 0.27
N VAL A 27 -8.45 -5.92 -0.36
CA VAL A 27 -9.54 -6.77 -0.84
C VAL A 27 -9.55 -8.06 -0.03
N ILE A 28 -10.70 -8.42 0.56
CA ILE A 28 -10.85 -9.65 1.34
C ILE A 28 -11.47 -10.76 0.51
N ASN A 29 -10.89 -11.95 0.51
CA ASN A 29 -11.46 -13.15 -0.13
C ASN A 29 -11.92 -12.91 -1.58
N ASP A 30 -11.14 -12.17 -2.36
CA ASP A 30 -11.45 -11.79 -3.75
C ASP A 30 -12.77 -11.02 -3.94
N ASN A 31 -13.31 -10.42 -2.86
CA ASN A 31 -14.51 -9.58 -2.91
C ASN A 31 -14.16 -8.13 -3.30
N TYR A 32 -14.15 -7.88 -4.60
CA TYR A 32 -13.92 -6.54 -5.16
C TYR A 32 -15.14 -5.62 -5.10
N GLU A 33 -16.31 -6.09 -4.66
CA GLU A 33 -17.50 -5.23 -4.51
C GLU A 33 -17.40 -4.31 -3.29
N SER A 34 -16.57 -4.64 -2.32
CA SER A 34 -16.43 -3.88 -1.07
C SER A 34 -14.97 -3.78 -0.63
N PRO A 35 -14.09 -3.14 -1.44
CA PRO A 35 -12.70 -2.96 -1.09
C PRO A 35 -12.56 -1.99 0.09
N ILE A 36 -11.61 -2.28 0.98
CA ILE A 36 -11.26 -1.41 2.10
C ILE A 36 -10.17 -0.47 1.61
N ILE A 37 -10.54 0.78 1.36
CA ILE A 37 -9.62 1.81 0.87
C ILE A 37 -9.19 2.68 2.05
N SER A 38 -7.90 2.91 2.20
CA SER A 38 -7.39 3.82 3.23
C SER A 38 -6.20 4.64 2.71
N GLY A 39 -6.11 5.90 3.15
CA GLY A 39 -5.10 6.84 2.68
C GLY A 39 -4.81 8.00 3.62
N THR A 40 -3.69 8.70 3.41
CA THR A 40 -3.27 9.84 4.26
C THR A 40 -3.42 11.18 3.54
N ILE A 41 -4.30 12.05 4.05
CA ILE A 41 -4.48 13.43 3.55
C ILE A 41 -3.41 14.35 4.16
N ASN A 42 -2.65 15.04 3.30
CA ASN A 42 -1.68 16.05 3.71
C ASN A 42 -2.35 17.44 3.80
N ARG A 43 -3.18 17.69 4.82
CA ARG A 43 -3.71 19.05 5.09
C ARG A 43 -2.62 19.89 5.77
N GLY A 44 -2.07 20.90 5.09
CA GLY A 44 -0.79 21.58 5.39
C GLY A 44 -0.54 22.13 6.81
N GLY A 45 0.74 22.46 7.06
CA GLY A 45 1.24 23.28 8.19
C GLY A 45 1.55 22.51 9.49
N LEU A 46 2.83 22.52 9.89
CA LEU A 46 3.51 22.24 11.20
C LEU A 46 2.87 21.29 12.27
N ALA A 47 1.55 21.22 12.45
CA ALA A 47 0.84 20.20 13.24
C ALA A 47 0.96 18.78 12.64
N ASN A 48 1.30 18.67 11.35
CA ASN A 48 1.46 17.39 10.65
C ASN A 48 2.74 16.61 10.99
N LEU A 49 3.75 17.21 11.60
CA LEU A 49 4.99 16.49 11.92
C LEU A 49 4.83 15.61 13.17
N LEU A 50 4.07 16.08 14.17
CA LEU A 50 3.70 15.30 15.36
C LEU A 50 2.52 14.35 15.12
N SER A 51 1.61 14.65 14.17
CA SER A 51 0.53 13.74 13.77
C SER A 51 0.99 12.62 12.82
N LYS A 52 2.05 12.83 12.01
CA LYS A 52 2.65 11.79 11.14
C LYS A 52 3.15 10.56 11.91
N LEU A 53 3.77 10.76 13.08
CA LEU A 53 4.27 9.64 13.91
C LEU A 53 3.14 8.84 14.61
N LYS A 54 1.95 9.43 14.81
CA LYS A 54 0.76 8.72 15.32
C LYS A 54 -0.12 8.14 14.21
N LYS A 55 -0.24 8.81 13.05
CA LYS A 55 -1.12 8.45 11.93
C LYS A 55 -0.68 7.17 11.20
N ASP A 56 0.61 6.94 10.97
CA ASP A 56 1.04 5.73 10.25
C ASP A 56 0.77 4.45 11.07
N GLY A 57 0.94 4.54 12.39
CA GLY A 57 0.60 3.47 13.33
C GLY A 57 -0.90 3.21 13.43
N ASP A 58 -1.72 4.26 13.46
CA ASP A 58 -3.19 4.13 13.54
C ASP A 58 -3.81 3.67 12.21
N PHE A 59 -3.27 4.13 11.08
CA PHE A 59 -3.61 3.64 9.74
C PHE A 59 -3.35 2.13 9.62
N ALA A 60 -2.12 1.70 9.92
CA ALA A 60 -1.75 0.30 9.76
C ALA A 60 -2.58 -0.59 10.69
N LYS A 61 -2.84 -0.16 11.94
CA LYS A 61 -3.71 -0.87 12.88
C LYS A 61 -5.14 -0.98 12.37
N GLN A 62 -5.69 0.07 11.77
CA GLN A 62 -7.04 0.05 11.21
C GLN A 62 -7.14 -0.93 10.05
N MET A 63 -6.20 -0.86 9.09
CA MET A 63 -6.12 -1.81 7.99
C MET A 63 -5.99 -3.24 8.50
N TYR A 64 -5.09 -3.48 9.46
CA TYR A 64 -4.96 -4.79 10.09
C TYR A 64 -6.29 -5.25 10.73
N LYS A 65 -6.91 -4.43 11.58
CA LYS A 65 -8.18 -4.77 12.25
C LYS A 65 -9.29 -5.14 11.26
N ASN A 66 -9.37 -4.43 10.15
CA ASN A 66 -10.43 -4.64 9.16
C ASN A 66 -10.19 -5.87 8.27
N LEU A 67 -8.93 -6.27 8.08
CA LEU A 67 -8.54 -7.28 7.08
C LEU A 67 -8.04 -8.59 7.69
N SER A 68 -7.55 -8.59 8.95
CA SER A 68 -6.83 -9.73 9.54
C SER A 68 -7.69 -10.97 9.81
N GLY A 69 -9.02 -10.84 9.76
CA GLY A 69 -9.96 -11.96 9.92
C GLY A 69 -10.25 -12.73 8.63
N ALA A 70 -9.77 -12.25 7.49
CA ALA A 70 -10.02 -12.91 6.20
C ALA A 70 -9.13 -14.15 5.99
N ASN A 71 -9.54 -15.04 5.08
CA ASN A 71 -8.73 -16.18 4.65
C ASN A 71 -7.73 -15.77 3.56
N LYS A 72 -8.08 -14.74 2.78
CA LYS A 72 -7.22 -14.13 1.77
C LYS A 72 -7.34 -12.61 1.84
N VAL A 73 -6.21 -11.93 1.73
CA VAL A 73 -6.13 -10.47 1.59
C VAL A 73 -5.25 -10.13 0.39
N GLU A 74 -5.76 -9.35 -0.55
CA GLU A 74 -4.94 -8.70 -1.57
C GLU A 74 -4.79 -7.22 -1.24
N PHE A 75 -3.55 -6.74 -1.22
CA PHE A 75 -3.24 -5.33 -1.17
C PHE A 75 -2.95 -4.80 -2.57
N ILE A 76 -3.59 -3.71 -2.96
CA ILE A 76 -3.42 -3.07 -4.26
C ILE A 76 -2.92 -1.65 -4.04
N ILE A 77 -1.78 -1.32 -4.65
CA ILE A 77 -1.11 -0.02 -4.50
C ILE A 77 -0.52 0.49 -5.82
N GLU A 78 -0.33 1.81 -5.91
CA GLU A 78 0.51 2.42 -6.94
C GLU A 78 1.90 2.72 -6.39
N LYS A 79 2.84 3.01 -7.29
CA LYS A 79 4.14 3.57 -6.93
C LYS A 79 3.97 4.80 -6.03
N HIS A 80 4.86 4.96 -5.06
CA HIS A 80 4.87 5.97 -3.99
C HIS A 80 4.03 5.67 -2.74
N ASP A 81 3.18 4.64 -2.76
CA ASP A 81 2.39 4.18 -1.60
C ASP A 81 3.11 3.12 -0.75
N GLU A 82 4.31 2.71 -1.16
CA GLU A 82 5.03 1.57 -0.59
C GLU A 82 5.34 1.72 0.91
N PRO A 83 5.73 2.91 1.42
CA PRO A 83 5.93 3.08 2.87
C PRO A 83 4.67 2.85 3.70
N ALA A 84 3.49 3.19 3.18
CA ALA A 84 2.21 2.97 3.87
C ALA A 84 1.91 1.47 3.91
N LEU A 85 2.00 0.79 2.76
CA LEU A 85 1.80 -0.65 2.70
C LEU A 85 2.81 -1.41 3.58
N LEU A 86 4.09 -1.05 3.57
CA LEU A 86 5.11 -1.69 4.40
C LEU A 86 4.77 -1.62 5.90
N SER A 87 4.11 -0.54 6.35
CA SER A 87 3.66 -0.41 7.74
C SER A 87 2.52 -1.38 8.06
N VAL A 88 1.61 -1.62 7.11
CA VAL A 88 0.53 -2.63 7.21
C VAL A 88 1.13 -4.03 7.21
N LEU A 89 1.98 -4.36 6.24
CA LEU A 89 2.60 -5.69 6.11
C LEU A 89 3.40 -6.09 7.37
N LYS A 90 4.11 -5.14 7.98
CA LYS A 90 4.80 -5.37 9.27
C LYS A 90 3.85 -5.75 10.40
N LEU A 91 2.62 -5.22 10.44
CA LEU A 91 1.62 -5.63 11.42
C LEU A 91 1.07 -7.03 11.13
N PHE A 92 0.82 -7.36 9.87
CA PHE A 92 0.43 -8.72 9.48
C PHE A 92 1.50 -9.75 9.85
N GLU A 93 2.77 -9.42 9.60
CA GLU A 93 3.93 -10.24 9.97
C GLU A 93 4.03 -10.40 11.48
N LYS A 94 4.01 -9.28 12.22
CA LYS A 94 4.11 -9.27 13.69
C LYS A 94 3.03 -10.12 14.35
N ASN A 95 1.82 -10.12 13.80
CA ASN A 95 0.70 -10.89 14.33
C ASN A 95 0.55 -12.28 13.68
N LYS A 96 1.54 -12.74 12.88
CA LYS A 96 1.60 -14.08 12.30
C LYS A 96 0.34 -14.46 11.52
N TYR A 97 -0.18 -13.54 10.70
CA TYR A 97 -1.36 -13.77 9.87
C TYR A 97 -1.23 -15.09 9.09
N LYS A 98 -2.29 -15.90 9.12
CA LYS A 98 -2.30 -17.28 8.62
C LYS A 98 -3.00 -17.44 7.27
N GLY A 99 -3.74 -16.44 6.84
CA GLY A 99 -4.38 -16.45 5.53
C GLY A 99 -3.38 -16.21 4.40
N GLN A 100 -3.87 -16.34 3.18
CA GLN A 100 -3.15 -15.94 1.97
C GLN A 100 -3.05 -14.42 1.94
N LEU A 101 -1.87 -13.91 1.55
CA LEU A 101 -1.64 -12.49 1.38
C LEU A 101 -0.96 -12.27 0.03
N GLU A 102 -1.54 -11.38 -0.75
CA GLU A 102 -1.05 -10.98 -2.06
C GLU A 102 -0.83 -9.46 -2.07
N VAL A 103 0.21 -9.03 -2.76
CA VAL A 103 0.45 -7.62 -3.08
C VAL A 103 0.46 -7.48 -4.59
N THR A 104 -0.38 -6.58 -5.10
CA THR A 104 -0.44 -6.17 -6.49
C THR A 104 -0.01 -4.71 -6.56
N GLU A 105 1.19 -4.45 -7.04
CA GLU A 105 1.74 -3.11 -7.19
C GLU A 105 1.74 -2.68 -8.66
N VAL A 106 1.17 -1.49 -8.93
CA VAL A 106 1.26 -0.84 -10.23
C VAL A 106 2.48 0.07 -10.25
N ALA A 107 3.61 -0.47 -10.74
CA ALA A 107 4.88 0.22 -10.82
C ALA A 107 5.79 -0.36 -11.92
N THR A 108 6.67 0.48 -12.48
CA THR A 108 7.66 0.07 -13.49
C THR A 108 8.91 -0.60 -12.93
N SER A 109 9.05 -0.64 -11.59
CA SER A 109 10.25 -1.10 -10.91
C SER A 109 9.91 -1.72 -9.56
N GLU A 110 10.49 -2.88 -9.25
CA GLU A 110 10.21 -3.61 -8.01
C GLU A 110 10.61 -2.84 -6.75
N ASN A 111 9.76 -2.88 -5.72
CA ASN A 111 10.11 -2.46 -4.38
C ASN A 111 10.78 -3.59 -3.58
N ARG A 112 12.09 -3.46 -3.35
CA ARG A 112 12.89 -4.47 -2.63
C ARG A 112 12.39 -4.78 -1.21
N ASN A 113 11.84 -3.79 -0.51
CA ASN A 113 11.37 -3.99 0.86
C ASN A 113 10.08 -4.81 0.87
N ILE A 114 9.17 -4.56 -0.08
CA ILE A 114 7.92 -5.34 -0.25
C ILE A 114 8.27 -6.77 -0.67
N ARG A 115 9.19 -6.94 -1.63
CA ARG A 115 9.71 -8.27 -2.01
C ARG A 115 10.28 -9.02 -0.83
N GLN A 116 11.12 -8.37 -0.02
CA GLN A 116 11.75 -9.03 1.11
C GLN A 116 10.74 -9.51 2.16
N ILE A 117 9.78 -8.66 2.57
CA ILE A 117 8.79 -9.04 3.59
C ILE A 117 7.81 -10.10 3.07
N THR A 118 7.41 -10.02 1.80
CA THR A 118 6.47 -10.99 1.20
C THR A 118 7.13 -12.36 1.05
N THR A 119 8.32 -12.43 0.45
CA THR A 119 9.07 -13.70 0.32
C THR A 119 9.34 -14.34 1.67
N LYS A 120 9.78 -13.57 2.68
CA LYS A 120 10.07 -14.08 4.02
C LYS A 120 8.85 -14.73 4.68
N ASN A 121 7.64 -14.23 4.40
CA ASN A 121 6.40 -14.70 5.04
C ASN A 121 5.59 -15.65 4.16
N GLY A 122 6.12 -16.06 2.99
CA GLY A 122 5.39 -16.94 2.05
C GLY A 122 4.19 -16.26 1.39
N TRP A 123 4.23 -14.93 1.27
CA TRP A 123 3.20 -14.12 0.60
C TRP A 123 3.57 -13.85 -0.86
N THR A 124 2.57 -13.57 -1.68
CA THR A 124 2.76 -13.31 -3.11
C THR A 124 2.97 -11.81 -3.35
N TYR A 125 3.90 -11.46 -4.23
CA TYR A 125 4.10 -10.09 -4.67
C TYR A 125 4.24 -10.03 -6.18
N ASN A 126 3.23 -9.39 -6.78
CA ASN A 126 3.05 -9.16 -8.21
C ASN A 126 3.29 -7.68 -8.49
N ILE A 127 4.03 -7.41 -9.57
CA ILE A 127 4.27 -6.06 -10.07
C ILE A 127 3.84 -5.98 -11.52
N TYR A 128 3.10 -4.92 -11.83
CA TYR A 128 2.61 -4.64 -13.17
C TYR A 128 2.98 -3.20 -13.54
N PRO A 129 3.55 -2.95 -14.73
CA PRO A 129 3.89 -1.60 -15.14
C PRO A 129 2.66 -0.70 -15.31
N TYR A 130 1.50 -1.28 -15.60
CA TYR A 130 0.23 -0.59 -15.84
C TYR A 130 -0.94 -1.46 -15.37
N THR A 131 -2.10 -0.85 -15.12
CA THR A 131 -3.32 -1.57 -14.72
C THR A 131 -3.87 -2.47 -15.82
N ASN A 132 -3.82 -2.03 -17.09
CA ASN A 132 -4.37 -2.77 -18.24
C ASN A 132 -3.66 -4.09 -18.56
N VAL A 133 -2.49 -4.35 -17.97
CA VAL A 133 -1.79 -5.64 -18.11
C VAL A 133 -2.03 -6.58 -16.92
N ILE A 134 -2.83 -6.16 -15.93
CA ILE A 134 -3.29 -7.04 -14.84
C ILE A 134 -4.33 -7.98 -15.43
N LEU A 135 -3.97 -9.27 -15.50
CA LEU A 135 -4.83 -10.31 -16.02
C LEU A 135 -5.91 -10.71 -15.00
N GLY A 136 -7.02 -11.23 -15.52
CA GLY A 136 -8.10 -11.80 -14.75
C GLY A 136 -9.40 -11.02 -14.85
N THR A 137 -10.43 -11.61 -14.27
CA THR A 137 -11.79 -11.08 -14.25
C THR A 137 -12.25 -10.97 -12.80
N VAL A 138 -12.96 -9.90 -12.48
CA VAL A 138 -13.64 -9.71 -11.20
C VAL A 138 -15.14 -9.56 -11.46
N THR A 139 -15.97 -10.21 -10.66
CA THR A 139 -17.42 -10.10 -10.79
C THR A 139 -17.91 -9.00 -9.86
N ILE A 140 -18.56 -7.98 -10.42
CA ILE A 140 -19.13 -6.84 -9.70
C ILE A 140 -20.61 -6.77 -10.00
N SER A 141 -21.46 -6.91 -9.00
CA SER A 141 -22.93 -6.92 -9.15
C SER A 141 -23.41 -7.94 -10.18
N GLY A 142 -22.74 -9.10 -10.26
CA GLY A 142 -23.03 -10.15 -11.23
C GLY A 142 -22.49 -9.90 -12.64
N ILE A 143 -21.71 -8.83 -12.85
CA ILE A 143 -21.10 -8.49 -14.14
C ILE A 143 -19.60 -8.77 -14.09
N ASP A 144 -19.15 -9.63 -15.00
CA ASP A 144 -17.73 -9.92 -15.19
C ASP A 144 -17.02 -8.71 -15.81
N THR A 145 -16.05 -8.18 -15.08
CA THR A 145 -15.29 -6.97 -15.43
C THR A 145 -13.80 -7.32 -15.50
N ASN A 146 -13.07 -6.71 -16.43
CA ASN A 146 -11.62 -6.86 -16.48
C ASN A 146 -11.00 -6.33 -15.17
N LYS A 147 -10.16 -7.15 -14.51
CA LYS A 147 -9.56 -6.79 -13.21
C LYS A 147 -8.73 -5.51 -13.32
N GLY A 148 -7.95 -5.35 -14.38
CA GLY A 148 -7.14 -4.17 -14.64
C GLY A 148 -7.96 -2.89 -14.78
N GLU A 149 -9.04 -2.93 -15.57
CA GLU A 149 -9.96 -1.79 -15.73
C GLU A 149 -10.63 -1.40 -14.41
N PHE A 150 -11.08 -2.39 -13.64
CA PHE A 150 -11.68 -2.16 -12.31
C PHE A 150 -10.69 -1.50 -11.35
N ILE A 151 -9.45 -2.00 -11.27
CA ILE A 151 -8.41 -1.43 -10.41
C ILE A 151 -8.10 0.01 -10.81
N GLN A 152 -8.07 0.31 -12.11
CA GLN A 152 -7.84 1.68 -12.60
C GLN A 152 -8.95 2.64 -12.15
N ASP A 153 -10.22 2.25 -12.31
CA ASP A 153 -11.37 3.03 -11.84
C ASP A 153 -11.32 3.21 -10.30
N LEU A 154 -10.92 2.17 -9.57
CA LEU A 154 -10.77 2.22 -8.12
C LEU A 154 -9.72 3.26 -7.67
N PHE A 155 -8.56 3.31 -8.32
CA PHE A 155 -7.55 4.34 -8.04
C PHE A 155 -8.06 5.74 -8.37
N GLN A 156 -8.77 5.92 -9.48
CA GLN A 156 -9.33 7.21 -9.86
C GLN A 156 -10.36 7.70 -8.84
N LYS A 157 -11.27 6.83 -8.41
CA LYS A 157 -12.26 7.12 -7.37
C LYS A 157 -11.61 7.43 -6.03
N ALA A 158 -10.62 6.65 -5.61
CA ALA A 158 -9.89 6.87 -4.37
C ALA A 158 -9.19 8.24 -4.37
N LYS A 159 -8.49 8.58 -5.46
CA LYS A 159 -7.84 9.90 -5.60
C LYS A 159 -8.84 11.05 -5.66
N ALA A 160 -10.00 10.86 -6.31
CA ALA A 160 -11.05 11.88 -6.37
C ALA A 160 -11.64 12.19 -4.98
N ALA A 161 -11.79 11.17 -4.13
CA ALA A 161 -12.29 11.33 -2.76
C ALA A 161 -11.29 12.01 -1.80
N LEU A 162 -10.03 12.16 -2.20
CA LEU A 162 -8.96 12.80 -1.41
C LEU A 162 -8.75 14.28 -1.76
N LYS A 163 -9.34 14.76 -2.87
CA LYS A 163 -9.37 16.17 -3.28
C LYS A 163 -10.48 16.95 -2.55
#